data_AF-A0A8C5Z1G0-F1
#
_entry.id   AF-A0A8C5Z1G0-F1
#
_cell.length_a   1.000
_cell.length_b   1.000
_cell.length_c   1.000
_cell.angle_alpha   90.00
_cell.angle_beta   90.00
_cell.angle_gamma   90.00
#
_symmetry.space_group_name_H-M   'P 1'
#
loop_
_entity.id
_entity.type
_entity.pdbx_description
1 polymer ?
#
loop_
_entity_poly.entity_id
_entity_poly.type
_entity_poly.pdbx_seq_one_letter_code
_entity_poly.pdbx_strand_id
1 'polypeptide(L)'
;MVGAGISTPSGIPDFRSPGSGLYSNLQQYNIPYPEAIFELEFFFHNPKPFFTLAKELYPGNYRPNATHYFLRLLHDKGLLLRLYTQNIDGLERGEPLFPLHVTSADVMADRVPCCPVCTGIVKPDIVFFGEPLPQRFLLHVVDFPMADLLLILGTSLEVEPFASLSEAVGSSVPRLLINRDLVGPFTWRPRRRDVAQLGDVIHSVERLVELLGWTEEMQDLVQRETGKLDGRDR
;
A
#
# COMPACT_ATOMS: atom_id res chain seq x y z
N MET A 1 2.43 9.43 -2.64
CA MET A 1 2.58 8.08 -3.21
C MET A 1 3.10 7.18 -2.12
N VAL A 2 2.50 6.01 -1.90
CA VAL A 2 2.91 5.09 -0.84
C VAL A 2 2.91 3.64 -1.33
N GLY A 3 3.75 2.80 -0.71
CA GLY A 3 3.78 1.36 -0.94
C GLY A 3 3.88 0.58 0.36
N ALA A 4 4.19 -0.72 0.25
CA ALA A 4 4.04 -1.66 1.37
C ALA A 4 4.90 -1.32 2.61
N GLY A 5 5.99 -0.57 2.43
CA GLY A 5 6.86 -0.13 3.51
C GLY A 5 6.18 0.75 4.56
N ILE A 6 5.03 1.37 4.25
CA ILE A 6 4.25 2.08 5.28
C ILE A 6 3.45 1.13 6.19
N SER A 7 3.20 -0.09 5.74
CA SER A 7 2.36 -1.10 6.41
C SER A 7 3.19 -2.16 7.15
N THR A 8 4.50 -2.25 6.90
CA THR A 8 5.39 -3.18 7.64
C THR A 8 5.38 -2.98 9.15
N PRO A 9 5.35 -1.75 9.71
CA PRO A 9 5.25 -1.55 11.16
C PRO A 9 3.87 -1.94 11.73
N SER A 10 2.86 -2.08 10.86
CA SER A 10 1.53 -2.60 11.24
C SER A 10 1.47 -4.12 11.23
N GLY A 11 2.58 -4.83 10.94
CA GLY A 11 2.65 -6.29 10.90
C GLY A 11 2.32 -6.91 9.54
N ILE A 12 2.11 -6.09 8.50
CA ILE A 12 1.86 -6.57 7.14
C ILE A 12 3.21 -6.65 6.41
N PRO A 13 3.69 -7.84 6.02
CA PRO A 13 4.99 -7.96 5.35
C PRO A 13 4.97 -7.22 4.01
N ASP A 14 6.11 -6.62 3.64
CA ASP A 14 6.28 -6.17 2.26
C ASP A 14 6.49 -7.36 1.33
N PHE A 15 6.58 -7.10 0.03
CA PHE A 15 6.77 -8.19 -0.94
C PHE A 15 8.23 -8.62 -1.06
N ARG A 16 9.18 -7.68 -0.97
CA ARG A 16 10.54 -7.82 -1.53
C ARG A 16 11.67 -7.81 -0.50
N SER A 17 11.44 -7.48 0.76
CA SER A 17 12.54 -7.42 1.75
C SER A 17 13.19 -8.80 1.92
N PRO A 18 14.52 -8.93 1.81
CA PRO A 18 15.20 -10.21 1.99
C PRO A 18 14.94 -10.80 3.38
N GLY A 19 14.45 -12.03 3.44
CA GLY A 19 14.25 -12.79 4.69
C GLY A 19 12.98 -12.47 5.47
N SER A 20 12.33 -11.32 5.23
CA SER A 20 11.06 -10.95 5.88
C SER A 20 9.91 -10.66 4.91
N GLY A 21 10.23 -10.37 3.65
CA GLY A 21 9.26 -10.09 2.60
C GLY A 21 8.60 -11.36 2.08
N LEU A 22 7.37 -11.19 1.58
CA LEU A 22 6.49 -12.27 1.17
C LEU A 22 7.14 -13.25 0.19
N TYR A 23 7.87 -12.73 -0.81
CA TYR A 23 8.55 -13.53 -1.83
C TYR A 23 9.60 -14.50 -1.29
N SER A 24 10.17 -14.23 -0.12
CA SER A 24 11.15 -15.13 0.52
C SER A 24 10.51 -16.44 0.99
N ASN A 25 9.19 -16.45 1.20
CA ASN A 25 8.46 -17.58 1.80
C ASN A 25 7.52 -18.31 0.82
N LEU A 26 7.48 -17.91 -0.46
CA LEU A 26 6.52 -18.47 -1.43
C LEU A 26 6.91 -19.81 -2.04
N GLN A 27 8.10 -20.34 -1.75
CA GLN A 27 8.57 -21.62 -2.31
C GLN A 27 7.62 -22.79 -1.99
N GLN A 28 6.88 -22.69 -0.88
CA GLN A 28 5.88 -23.69 -0.46
C GLN A 28 4.69 -23.85 -1.43
N TYR A 29 4.43 -22.86 -2.30
CA TYR A 29 3.27 -22.88 -3.19
C TYR A 29 3.53 -23.55 -4.55
N ASN A 30 4.73 -24.09 -4.78
CA ASN A 30 5.13 -24.72 -6.04
C ASN A 30 4.84 -23.84 -7.27
N ILE A 31 5.22 -22.57 -7.18
CA ILE A 31 5.07 -21.55 -8.22
C ILE A 31 6.39 -21.39 -8.99
N PRO A 32 6.35 -21.01 -10.29
CA PRO A 32 7.56 -20.94 -11.12
C PRO A 32 8.54 -19.84 -10.67
N TYR A 33 8.01 -18.74 -10.13
CA TYR A 33 8.75 -17.62 -9.55
C TYR A 33 7.80 -16.83 -8.62
N PRO A 34 8.31 -16.02 -7.68
CA PRO A 34 7.50 -15.38 -6.64
C PRO A 34 6.36 -14.51 -7.17
N GLU A 35 6.59 -13.74 -8.22
CA GLU A 35 5.61 -12.81 -8.82
C GLU A 35 4.42 -13.53 -9.47
N ALA A 36 4.58 -14.80 -9.87
CA ALA A 36 3.54 -15.56 -10.58
C ALA A 36 2.23 -15.64 -9.79
N ILE A 37 2.28 -15.63 -8.46
CA ILE A 37 1.08 -15.63 -7.61
C ILE A 37 0.18 -14.40 -7.82
N PHE A 38 0.74 -13.31 -8.35
CA PHE A 38 0.07 -12.05 -8.64
C PHE A 38 -0.06 -11.78 -10.15
N GLU A 39 0.21 -12.76 -11.01
CA GLU A 39 -0.02 -12.64 -12.46
C GLU A 39 -1.42 -13.10 -12.85
N LEU A 40 -2.10 -12.34 -13.70
CA LEU A 40 -3.48 -12.61 -14.07
C LEU A 40 -3.64 -13.95 -14.80
N GLU A 41 -2.73 -14.25 -15.73
CA GLU A 41 -2.75 -15.49 -16.50
C GLU A 41 -2.52 -16.70 -15.59
N PHE A 42 -1.54 -16.60 -14.68
CA PHE A 42 -1.30 -17.65 -13.68
C PHE A 42 -2.50 -17.82 -12.75
N PHE A 43 -3.14 -16.75 -12.29
CA PHE A 43 -4.32 -16.82 -11.44
C PHE A 43 -5.48 -17.59 -12.12
N PHE A 44 -5.72 -17.35 -13.40
CA PHE A 44 -6.75 -18.09 -14.14
C PHE A 44 -6.37 -19.55 -14.38
N HIS A 45 -5.08 -19.87 -14.45
CA HIS A 45 -4.61 -21.26 -14.57
C HIS A 45 -4.65 -22.01 -13.21
N ASN A 46 -4.20 -21.37 -12.14
CA ASN A 46 -4.12 -21.91 -10.80
C ASN A 46 -4.31 -20.80 -9.74
N PRO A 47 -5.54 -20.55 -9.28
CA PRO A 47 -5.83 -19.50 -8.29
C PRO A 47 -5.50 -19.93 -6.85
N LYS A 48 -5.23 -21.22 -6.61
CA LYS A 48 -5.09 -21.77 -5.26
C LYS A 48 -3.95 -21.13 -4.45
N PRO A 49 -2.72 -20.93 -4.99
CA PRO A 49 -1.66 -20.24 -4.28
C PRO A 49 -2.07 -18.88 -3.72
N PHE A 50 -2.74 -18.06 -4.55
CA PHE A 50 -3.22 -16.75 -4.15
C PHE A 50 -4.20 -16.82 -2.99
N PHE A 51 -5.19 -17.72 -3.05
CA PHE A 51 -6.18 -17.85 -1.98
C PHE A 51 -5.62 -18.44 -0.69
N THR A 52 -4.65 -19.37 -0.78
CA THR A 52 -3.94 -19.86 0.41
C THR A 52 -3.16 -18.73 1.07
N LEU A 53 -2.44 -17.93 0.29
CA LEU A 53 -1.75 -16.74 0.80
C LEU A 53 -2.73 -15.73 1.41
N ALA A 54 -3.85 -15.44 0.75
CA ALA A 54 -4.87 -14.52 1.25
C ALA A 54 -5.45 -14.98 2.59
N LYS A 55 -5.59 -16.30 2.77
CA LYS A 55 -5.97 -16.91 4.06
C LYS A 55 -4.89 -16.72 5.12
N GLU A 56 -3.61 -16.85 4.80
CA GLU A 56 -2.54 -16.63 5.79
C GLU A 56 -2.48 -15.18 6.27
N LEU A 57 -2.88 -14.23 5.42
CA LEU A 57 -2.97 -12.81 5.76
C LEU A 57 -4.31 -12.44 6.43
N TYR A 58 -5.26 -13.38 6.57
CA TYR A 58 -6.60 -13.11 7.11
C TYR A 58 -7.05 -14.16 8.17
N PRO A 59 -7.63 -13.74 9.31
CA PRO A 59 -7.93 -12.37 9.71
C PRO A 59 -6.69 -11.73 10.36
N GLY A 60 -6.13 -10.72 9.70
CA GLY A 60 -5.16 -9.86 10.33
C GLY A 60 -5.85 -8.77 11.14
N ASN A 61 -5.65 -8.75 12.45
CA ASN A 61 -5.99 -7.57 13.27
C ASN A 61 -4.92 -6.47 13.08
N TYR A 62 -4.67 -6.12 11.83
CA TYR A 62 -3.70 -5.09 11.47
C TYR A 62 -4.33 -3.72 11.69
N ARG A 63 -3.58 -2.84 12.35
CA ARG A 63 -4.07 -1.49 12.68
C ARG A 63 -3.24 -0.43 11.95
N PRO A 64 -3.86 0.68 11.52
CA PRO A 64 -3.12 1.83 11.01
C PRO A 64 -2.09 2.32 12.02
N ASN A 65 -0.92 2.76 11.54
CA ASN A 65 0.17 3.27 12.36
C ASN A 65 0.39 4.79 12.13
N ALA A 66 1.42 5.37 12.74
CA ALA A 66 1.72 6.80 12.65
C ALA A 66 1.81 7.32 11.20
N THR A 67 2.33 6.54 10.26
CA THR A 67 2.38 6.95 8.84
C THR A 67 0.98 7.12 8.25
N HIS A 68 0.06 6.21 8.56
CA HIS A 68 -1.32 6.27 8.08
C HIS A 68 -2.07 7.45 8.68
N TYR A 69 -1.92 7.68 9.99
CA TYR A 69 -2.53 8.81 10.67
C TYR A 69 -1.95 10.15 10.20
N PHE A 70 -0.67 10.21 9.81
CA PHE A 70 -0.09 11.41 9.22
C PHE A 70 -0.73 11.74 7.86
N LEU A 71 -0.96 10.74 7.01
CA LEU A 71 -1.71 10.92 5.76
C LEU A 71 -3.14 11.39 6.02
N ARG A 72 -3.79 10.85 7.05
CA ARG A 72 -5.10 11.30 7.49
C ARG A 72 -5.08 12.74 8.00
N LEU A 73 -4.05 13.14 8.73
CA LEU A 73 -3.90 14.51 9.24
C LEU A 73 -3.67 15.50 8.08
N LEU A 74 -2.91 15.13 7.05
CA LEU A 74 -2.81 15.91 5.82
C LEU A 74 -4.18 16.10 5.14
N HIS A 75 -5.03 15.06 5.14
CA HIS A 75 -6.39 15.16 4.63
C HIS A 75 -7.26 16.10 5.47
N ASP A 76 -7.29 15.91 6.80
CA ASP A 76 -8.10 16.70 7.71
C ASP A 76 -7.71 18.19 7.68
N LYS A 77 -6.44 18.49 7.40
CA LYS A 77 -5.91 19.86 7.21
C LYS A 77 -6.11 20.43 5.79
N GLY A 78 -6.71 19.67 4.86
CA GLY A 78 -6.93 20.11 3.48
C GLY A 78 -5.66 20.20 2.63
N LEU A 79 -4.56 19.56 3.05
CA LEU A 79 -3.27 19.57 2.35
C LEU A 79 -3.08 18.36 1.42
N LEU A 80 -3.84 17.28 1.62
CA LEU A 80 -3.74 16.08 0.80
C LEU A 80 -4.60 16.21 -0.47
N LEU A 81 -3.96 16.54 -1.61
CA LEU A 81 -4.63 16.54 -2.91
C LEU A 81 -5.07 15.12 -3.33
N ARG A 82 -4.16 14.16 -3.25
CA ARG A 82 -4.43 12.76 -3.60
C ARG A 82 -3.46 11.81 -2.91
N LEU A 83 -3.97 10.65 -2.49
CA LEU A 83 -3.18 9.50 -2.08
C LEU A 83 -3.19 8.43 -3.18
N TYR A 84 -2.02 8.22 -3.78
CA TYR A 84 -1.74 7.07 -4.65
C TYR A 84 -1.08 6.00 -3.81
N THR A 85 -1.74 4.86 -3.61
CA THR A 85 -1.22 3.71 -2.85
C THR A 85 -1.08 2.49 -3.76
N GLN A 86 -0.02 1.72 -3.56
CA GLN A 86 0.14 0.36 -4.13
C GLN A 86 -0.46 -0.70 -3.22
N ASN A 87 -0.82 -0.34 -1.99
CA ASN A 87 -1.28 -1.28 -0.99
C ASN A 87 -2.73 -1.69 -1.25
N ILE A 88 -3.03 -2.92 -0.87
CA ILE A 88 -4.36 -3.51 -0.92
C ILE A 88 -4.89 -3.81 0.49
N ASP A 89 -4.21 -3.30 1.52
CA ASP A 89 -4.49 -3.59 2.92
C ASP A 89 -5.65 -2.78 3.53
N GLY A 90 -6.04 -1.68 2.90
CA GLY A 90 -7.18 -0.87 3.35
C GLY A 90 -6.89 -0.02 4.59
N LEU A 91 -5.67 -0.06 5.14
CA LEU A 91 -5.30 0.71 6.33
C LEU A 91 -5.40 2.22 6.10
N GLU A 92 -5.27 2.71 4.87
CA GLU A 92 -5.43 4.13 4.55
C GLU A 92 -6.90 4.59 4.59
N ARG A 93 -7.85 3.65 4.51
CA ARG A 93 -9.30 3.93 4.60
C ARG A 93 -9.86 3.66 5.99
N GLY A 94 -9.11 2.99 6.87
CA GLY A 94 -9.64 2.46 8.14
C GLY A 94 -10.70 1.38 7.91
N GLU A 95 -10.63 0.71 6.76
CA GLU A 95 -11.50 -0.39 6.36
C GLU A 95 -10.69 -1.69 6.40
N PRO A 96 -11.29 -2.84 6.74
CA PRO A 96 -10.58 -4.11 6.75
C PRO A 96 -10.06 -4.49 5.36
N LEU A 97 -8.95 -5.24 5.37
CA LEU A 97 -8.39 -5.97 4.22
C LEU A 97 -9.52 -6.70 3.49
N PHE A 98 -9.77 -6.24 2.26
CA PHE A 98 -10.78 -6.73 1.33
C PHE A 98 -12.25 -6.55 1.80
N PRO A 99 -13.10 -5.84 1.03
CA PRO A 99 -14.55 -5.97 1.18
C PRO A 99 -15.00 -7.36 0.66
N LEU A 100 -14.66 -8.43 1.39
CA LEU A 100 -15.03 -9.82 1.12
C LEU A 100 -16.48 -10.07 1.52
N HIS A 101 -17.43 -9.30 0.98
CA HIS A 101 -18.84 -9.58 1.25
C HIS A 101 -19.28 -10.97 0.71
N VAL A 102 -18.49 -11.62 -0.15
CA VAL A 102 -18.86 -12.88 -0.82
C VAL A 102 -17.74 -13.96 -0.83
N THR A 103 -16.56 -13.71 -0.26
CA THR A 103 -15.37 -14.55 -0.53
C THR A 103 -14.62 -15.03 0.72
N SER A 104 -14.86 -14.46 1.89
CA SER A 104 -14.14 -14.83 3.12
C SER A 104 -14.40 -16.27 3.56
N ALA A 105 -15.65 -16.73 3.52
CA ALA A 105 -16.01 -18.07 3.96
C ALA A 105 -15.34 -19.19 3.15
N ASP A 106 -15.27 -19.04 1.83
CA ASP A 106 -14.60 -20.00 0.96
C ASP A 106 -13.09 -19.99 1.16
N VAL A 107 -12.48 -18.80 1.22
CA VAL A 107 -11.04 -18.66 1.50
C VAL A 107 -10.68 -19.27 2.85
N MET A 108 -11.46 -19.00 3.91
CA MET A 108 -11.23 -19.60 5.23
C MET A 108 -11.34 -21.14 5.21
N ALA A 109 -12.23 -21.68 4.36
CA ALA A 109 -12.43 -23.12 4.19
C ALA A 109 -11.45 -23.78 3.19
N ASP A 110 -10.39 -23.08 2.76
CA ASP A 110 -9.43 -23.55 1.73
C ASP A 110 -10.08 -23.87 0.37
N ARG A 111 -11.18 -23.17 0.05
CA ARG A 111 -11.89 -23.31 -1.22
C ARG A 111 -11.66 -22.08 -2.10
N VAL A 112 -11.56 -22.32 -3.40
CA VAL A 112 -11.53 -21.25 -4.40
C VAL A 112 -12.94 -20.65 -4.51
N PRO A 113 -13.13 -19.35 -4.25
CA PRO A 113 -14.44 -18.72 -4.36
C PRO A 113 -14.93 -18.72 -5.82
N CYS A 114 -16.18 -19.14 -6.02
CA CYS A 114 -16.82 -19.19 -7.33
C CYS A 114 -18.16 -18.46 -7.31
N CYS A 115 -18.55 -17.89 -8.45
CA CYS A 115 -19.81 -17.20 -8.61
C CYS A 115 -20.97 -18.20 -8.49
N PRO A 116 -21.97 -17.95 -7.63
CA PRO A 116 -23.10 -18.88 -7.46
C PRO A 116 -24.02 -18.95 -8.69
N VAL A 117 -23.90 -17.99 -9.62
CA VAL A 117 -24.72 -17.92 -10.84
C VAL A 117 -24.01 -18.51 -12.05
N CYS A 118 -22.81 -18.01 -12.37
CA CYS A 118 -22.09 -18.42 -13.59
C CYS A 118 -20.99 -19.45 -13.32
N THR A 119 -20.72 -19.82 -12.07
CA THR A 119 -19.67 -20.77 -11.63
C THR A 119 -18.22 -20.35 -11.91
N GLY A 120 -17.99 -19.20 -12.53
CA GLY A 120 -16.65 -18.65 -12.74
C GLY A 120 -15.95 -18.28 -11.42
N ILE A 121 -14.62 -18.32 -11.41
CA ILE A 121 -13.79 -17.94 -10.25
C ILE A 121 -14.01 -16.46 -9.92
N VAL A 122 -14.20 -16.15 -8.63
CA VAL A 122 -14.33 -14.77 -8.14
C VAL A 122 -12.96 -14.25 -7.74
N LYS A 123 -12.39 -13.36 -8.56
CA LYS A 123 -11.16 -12.64 -8.23
C LYS A 123 -11.48 -11.42 -7.36
N PRO A 124 -10.71 -11.14 -6.28
CA PRO A 124 -10.86 -9.88 -5.56
C PRO A 124 -10.51 -8.69 -6.46
N ASP A 125 -11.06 -7.52 -6.13
CA ASP A 125 -10.81 -6.26 -6.84
C ASP A 125 -9.44 -5.67 -6.48
N ILE A 126 -8.39 -6.42 -6.86
CA ILE A 126 -6.98 -6.04 -6.81
C ILE A 126 -6.40 -6.18 -8.22
N VAL A 127 -5.43 -5.35 -8.55
CA VAL A 127 -4.78 -5.38 -9.86
C VAL A 127 -3.64 -6.40 -9.85
N PHE A 128 -3.77 -7.44 -10.67
CA PHE A 128 -2.72 -8.41 -10.94
C PHE A 128 -1.80 -7.89 -12.05
N PHE A 129 -0.57 -8.41 -12.12
CA PHE A 129 0.30 -8.18 -13.28
C PHE A 129 -0.39 -8.69 -14.55
N GLY A 130 -0.37 -7.87 -15.60
CA GLY A 130 -1.09 -8.11 -16.85
C GLY A 130 -2.50 -7.51 -16.90
N GLU A 131 -3.02 -6.97 -15.80
CA GLU A 131 -4.29 -6.22 -15.80
C GLU A 131 -4.10 -4.73 -16.11
N PRO A 132 -5.07 -4.07 -16.78
CA PRO A 132 -5.08 -2.63 -16.90
C PRO A 132 -5.29 -1.98 -15.52
N LEU A 133 -4.57 -0.89 -15.26
CA LEU A 133 -4.79 -0.11 -14.04
C LEU A 133 -6.18 0.55 -14.02
N PRO A 134 -6.78 0.74 -12.83
CA PRO A 134 -8.05 1.43 -12.69
C PRO A 134 -8.00 2.83 -13.28
N GLN A 135 -9.10 3.30 -13.88
CA GLN A 135 -9.18 4.64 -14.49
C GLN A 135 -8.80 5.76 -13.51
N ARG A 136 -9.05 5.56 -12.21
CA ARG A 136 -8.65 6.50 -11.15
C ARG A 136 -7.14 6.73 -11.08
N PHE A 137 -6.32 5.78 -11.52
CA PHE A 137 -4.87 5.96 -11.63
C PHE A 137 -4.51 7.07 -12.63
N LEU A 138 -5.32 7.27 -13.69
CA LEU A 138 -5.09 8.30 -14.71
C LEU A 138 -5.35 9.72 -14.21
N LEU A 139 -5.93 9.89 -13.01
CA LEU A 139 -6.14 11.22 -12.41
C LEU A 139 -4.84 11.97 -12.14
N HIS A 140 -3.67 11.30 -12.18
CA HIS A 140 -2.39 11.96 -12.01
C HIS A 140 -2.16 13.06 -13.06
N VAL A 141 -2.75 12.92 -14.26
CA VAL A 141 -2.65 13.91 -15.34
C VAL A 141 -3.26 15.25 -14.95
N VAL A 142 -4.31 15.25 -14.11
CA VAL A 142 -4.95 16.48 -13.60
C VAL A 142 -4.43 16.88 -12.23
N ASP A 143 -4.05 15.90 -11.39
CA ASP A 143 -3.57 16.18 -10.04
C ASP A 143 -2.14 16.77 -10.05
N PHE A 144 -1.23 16.26 -10.88
CA PHE A 144 0.19 16.65 -10.82
C PHE A 144 0.47 18.10 -11.23
N PRO A 145 -0.26 18.70 -12.20
CA PRO A 145 -0.17 20.15 -12.44
C PRO A 145 -0.58 21.02 -11.24
N MET A 146 -1.38 20.49 -10.32
CA MET A 146 -1.85 21.20 -9.12
C MET A 146 -1.01 20.88 -7.87
N ALA A 147 -0.03 19.97 -7.97
CA ALA A 147 0.73 19.51 -6.82
C ALA A 147 1.91 20.45 -6.52
N ASP A 148 2.00 20.90 -5.26
CA ASP A 148 3.11 21.73 -4.78
C ASP A 148 4.24 20.92 -4.12
N LEU A 149 3.97 19.66 -3.76
CA LEU A 149 4.90 18.72 -3.13
C LEU A 149 4.52 17.28 -3.48
N LEU A 150 5.51 16.45 -3.80
CA LEU A 150 5.32 15.00 -3.90
C LEU A 150 5.96 14.28 -2.72
N LEU A 151 5.14 13.72 -1.83
CA LEU A 151 5.59 12.80 -0.77
C LEU A 151 5.60 11.36 -1.28
N ILE A 152 6.73 10.66 -1.11
CA ILE A 152 6.94 9.27 -1.50
C ILE A 152 7.38 8.49 -0.26
N LEU A 153 6.54 7.57 0.22
CA LEU A 153 6.75 6.87 1.49
C LEU A 153 6.76 5.35 1.29
N GLY A 154 7.77 4.66 1.83
CA GLY A 154 7.74 3.20 1.99
C GLY A 154 7.53 2.41 0.69
N THR A 155 8.20 2.76 -0.40
CA THR A 155 8.07 2.04 -1.69
C THR A 155 9.44 1.84 -2.33
N SER A 156 9.64 0.73 -3.06
CA SER A 156 10.85 0.48 -3.84
C SER A 156 10.87 1.20 -5.19
N LEU A 157 9.73 1.73 -5.65
CA LEU A 157 9.57 2.31 -6.98
C LEU A 157 10.02 1.37 -8.12
N GLU A 158 9.76 0.06 -8.00
CA GLU A 158 10.12 -0.94 -9.01
C GLU A 158 8.95 -1.39 -9.88
N VAL A 159 7.71 -1.13 -9.44
CA VAL A 159 6.51 -1.58 -10.15
C VAL A 159 5.99 -0.48 -11.06
N GLU A 160 6.05 -0.73 -12.36
CA GLU A 160 5.46 0.15 -13.37
C GLU A 160 3.97 -0.13 -13.59
N PRO A 161 3.19 0.88 -14.05
CA PRO A 161 3.57 2.28 -14.30
C PRO A 161 3.56 3.17 -13.03
N PHE A 162 3.41 2.60 -11.84
CA PHE A 162 3.33 3.38 -10.60
C PHE A 162 4.65 4.11 -10.30
N ALA A 163 5.80 3.48 -10.52
CA ALA A 163 7.11 4.08 -10.30
C ALA A 163 7.31 5.35 -11.16
N SER A 164 6.87 5.32 -12.42
CA SER A 164 6.91 6.45 -13.35
C SER A 164 6.16 7.70 -12.86
N LEU A 165 5.15 7.56 -11.97
CA LEU A 165 4.46 8.71 -11.39
C LEU A 165 5.43 9.65 -10.65
N SER A 166 6.50 9.10 -10.06
CA SER A 166 7.50 9.91 -9.37
C SER A 166 8.20 10.89 -10.31
N GLU A 167 8.29 10.58 -11.61
CA GLU A 167 8.88 11.44 -12.62
C GLU A 167 7.87 12.32 -13.34
N ALA A 168 6.59 11.95 -13.37
CA ALA A 168 5.56 12.69 -14.07
C ALA A 168 5.19 14.02 -13.39
N VAL A 169 5.51 14.21 -12.11
CA VAL A 169 5.31 15.51 -11.42
C VAL A 169 6.25 16.58 -11.99
N GLY A 170 5.77 17.82 -12.06
CA GLY A 170 6.52 18.96 -12.62
C GLY A 170 7.93 19.11 -12.02
N SER A 171 8.91 19.52 -12.84
CA SER A 171 10.32 19.58 -12.43
C SER A 171 10.62 20.61 -11.34
N SER A 172 9.74 21.59 -11.16
CA SER A 172 9.80 22.60 -10.09
C SER A 172 9.26 22.09 -8.75
N VAL A 173 8.46 21.02 -8.76
CA VAL A 173 7.81 20.47 -7.57
C VAL A 173 8.86 19.69 -6.76
N PRO A 174 9.10 20.04 -5.49
CA PRO A 174 9.96 19.25 -4.61
C PRO A 174 9.40 17.84 -4.43
N ARG A 175 10.31 16.86 -4.31
CA ARG A 175 9.94 15.48 -3.99
C ARG A 175 10.65 15.07 -2.71
N LEU A 176 9.89 14.60 -1.72
CA LEU A 176 10.43 14.07 -0.48
C LEU A 176 10.22 12.56 -0.45
N LEU A 177 11.33 11.83 -0.41
CA LEU A 177 11.38 10.39 -0.18
C LEU A 177 11.60 10.13 1.31
N ILE A 178 10.68 9.42 1.97
CA ILE A 178 10.90 8.83 3.30
C ILE A 178 10.85 7.32 3.11
N ASN A 179 12.01 6.67 3.19
CA ASN A 179 12.12 5.25 2.90
C ASN A 179 13.33 4.64 3.60
N ARG A 180 13.35 3.32 3.78
CA ARG A 180 14.54 2.65 4.33
C ARG A 180 15.77 2.88 3.45
N ASP A 181 15.59 2.67 2.15
CA ASP A 181 16.66 2.69 1.15
C ASP A 181 16.43 3.80 0.11
N LEU A 182 17.50 4.30 -0.50
CA LEU A 182 17.40 5.22 -1.64
C LEU A 182 16.95 4.43 -2.88
N VAL A 183 15.91 4.90 -3.58
CA VAL A 183 15.22 4.10 -4.61
C VAL A 183 14.83 4.90 -5.85
N GLY A 184 14.58 4.17 -6.96
CA GLY A 184 14.06 4.74 -8.19
C GLY A 184 14.88 5.93 -8.72
N PRO A 185 14.25 6.94 -9.33
CA PRO A 185 14.95 8.11 -9.87
C PRO A 185 15.82 8.86 -8.85
N PHE A 186 15.62 8.69 -7.54
CA PHE A 186 16.49 9.30 -6.53
C PHE A 186 17.91 8.73 -6.53
N THR A 187 18.11 7.49 -7.03
CA THR A 187 19.44 6.88 -7.16
C THR A 187 20.10 7.25 -8.49
N TRP A 188 19.36 7.17 -9.60
CA TRP A 188 19.93 7.24 -10.95
C TRP A 188 19.67 8.56 -11.69
N ARG A 189 18.74 9.40 -11.23
CA ARG A 189 18.43 10.73 -11.83
C ARG A 189 17.85 11.72 -10.81
N PRO A 190 18.60 12.07 -9.76
CA PRO A 190 18.12 12.99 -8.74
C PRO A 190 17.88 14.40 -9.32
N ARG A 191 16.82 15.06 -8.87
CA ARG A 191 16.51 16.46 -9.17
C ARG A 191 17.09 17.35 -8.08
N ARG A 192 17.32 18.62 -8.42
CA ARG A 192 17.85 19.63 -7.49
C ARG A 192 16.99 19.82 -6.23
N ARG A 193 15.68 19.54 -6.31
CA ARG A 193 14.70 19.71 -5.22
C ARG A 193 14.26 18.38 -4.60
N ASP A 194 14.98 17.31 -4.87
CA ASP A 194 14.74 16.03 -4.21
C ASP A 194 15.37 16.06 -2.82
N VAL A 195 14.63 15.54 -1.85
CA VAL A 195 15.09 15.30 -0.49
C VAL A 195 14.82 13.84 -0.17
N ALA A 196 15.79 13.16 0.43
CA ALA A 196 15.65 11.79 0.89
C ALA A 196 15.96 11.72 2.39
N GLN A 197 14.97 11.28 3.17
CA GLN A 197 15.12 10.91 4.57
C GLN A 197 15.15 9.37 4.63
N LEU A 198 16.34 8.84 4.87
CA LEU A 198 16.56 7.39 4.92
C LEU A 198 16.40 6.85 6.33
N GLY A 199 15.86 5.64 6.46
CA GLY A 199 15.73 4.93 7.72
C GLY A 199 14.29 4.47 8.01
N ASP A 200 13.97 4.35 9.30
CA ASP A 200 12.64 3.92 9.72
C ASP A 200 11.58 4.95 9.34
N VAL A 201 10.50 4.48 8.69
CA VAL A 201 9.45 5.34 8.16
C VAL A 201 8.64 5.97 9.29
N ILE A 202 8.36 5.24 10.38
CA ILE A 202 7.59 5.74 11.52
C ILE A 202 8.34 6.89 12.18
N HIS A 203 9.60 6.65 12.55
CA HIS A 203 10.43 7.66 13.20
C HIS A 203 10.59 8.92 12.33
N SER A 204 10.78 8.74 11.02
CA SER A 204 10.91 9.85 10.08
C SER A 204 9.62 10.68 9.95
N VAL A 205 8.46 10.02 9.96
CA VAL A 205 7.15 10.69 9.95
C VAL A 205 6.89 11.40 11.28
N GLU A 206 7.17 10.77 12.41
CA GLU A 206 7.04 11.40 13.73
C GLU A 206 7.92 12.64 13.83
N ARG A 207 9.17 12.57 13.33
CA ARG A 207 10.06 13.72 13.26
C ARG A 207 9.51 14.84 12.37
N LEU A 208 8.88 14.50 11.24
CA LEU A 208 8.23 15.50 10.39
C LEU A 208 7.03 16.14 11.09
N VAL A 209 6.22 15.36 11.80
CA VAL A 209 5.10 15.86 12.62
C VAL A 209 5.59 16.84 13.69
N GLU A 210 6.69 16.52 14.37
CA GLU A 210 7.32 17.43 15.35
C GLU A 210 7.76 18.75 14.70
N LEU A 211 8.44 18.69 13.55
CA LEU A 211 8.94 19.87 12.83
C LEU A 211 7.79 20.76 12.32
N LEU A 212 6.63 20.17 12.03
CA LEU A 212 5.43 20.89 11.62
C LEU A 212 4.63 21.45 12.82
N GLY A 213 5.00 21.09 14.06
CA GLY A 213 4.26 21.47 15.26
C GLY A 213 2.91 20.76 15.38
N TRP A 214 2.77 19.56 14.81
CA TRP A 214 1.50 18.83 14.73
C TRP A 214 1.39 17.68 15.75
N THR A 215 2.32 17.60 16.71
CA THR A 215 2.41 16.48 17.66
C THR A 215 1.13 16.25 18.45
N GLU A 216 0.52 17.30 19.01
CA GLU A 216 -0.72 17.19 19.79
C GLU A 216 -1.90 16.75 18.91
N GLU A 217 -2.07 17.38 17.74
CA GLU A 217 -3.15 17.03 16.80
C GLU A 217 -3.04 15.58 16.30
N MET A 218 -1.81 15.11 16.10
CA MET A 218 -1.50 13.73 15.75
C MET A 218 -1.90 12.78 16.88
N GLN A 219 -1.51 13.06 18.12
CA GLN A 219 -1.87 12.24 19.29
C GLN A 219 -3.39 12.16 19.48
N ASP A 220 -4.09 13.30 19.37
CA ASP A 220 -5.54 13.38 19.46
C ASP A 220 -6.23 12.55 18.37
N LEU A 221 -5.72 12.62 17.13
CA LEU A 221 -6.24 11.82 16.02
C LEU A 221 -6.04 10.32 16.28
N VAL A 222 -4.85 9.91 16.68
CA VAL A 222 -4.55 8.49 16.99
C VAL A 222 -5.48 7.99 18.09
N GLN A 223 -5.62 8.72 19.20
CA GLN A 223 -6.48 8.31 20.33
C GLN A 223 -7.95 8.18 19.92
N ARG A 224 -8.44 9.12 19.09
CA ARG A 224 -9.83 9.13 18.62
C ARG A 224 -10.13 7.95 17.71
N GLU A 225 -9.22 7.60 16.82
CA GLU A 225 -9.43 6.52 15.86
C GLU A 225 -9.17 5.13 16.48
N THR A 226 -8.19 4.97 17.37
CA THR A 226 -7.99 3.71 18.11
C THR A 226 -9.18 3.39 19.02
N GLY A 227 -9.75 4.40 19.68
CA GLY A 227 -10.97 4.22 20.48
C GLY A 227 -12.19 3.76 19.67
N LYS A 228 -12.30 4.16 18.39
CA LYS A 228 -13.36 3.67 17.49
C LYS A 228 -13.15 2.22 17.07
N LEU A 229 -11.91 1.82 16.82
CA LEU A 229 -11.57 0.45 16.42
C LEU A 229 -11.84 -0.52 17.59
N ASP A 230 -11.42 -0.19 18.80
CA ASP A 230 -11.66 -1.01 20.00
C ASP A 230 -13.15 -1.15 20.34
N GLY A 231 -13.98 -0.19 19.93
CA GLY A 231 -15.43 -0.24 20.09
C GLY A 231 -16.17 -1.06 19.03
N ARG A 232 -15.54 -1.38 17.89
CA ARG A 232 -16.10 -2.26 16.84
C ARG A 232 -15.82 -3.75 17.11
N ASP A 233 -14.81 -4.05 17.91
CA ASP A 233 -14.42 -5.41 18.32
C ASP A 233 -15.23 -5.93 19.54
N ARG A 234 -16.22 -5.17 20.05
CA ARG A 234 -17.11 -5.52 21.17
C ARG A 234 -18.55 -5.69 20.70
#